data_AF-A0A4Z0PGU3-F1
#
_entry.id   AF-A0A4Z0PGU3-F1
#
_cell.length_a   1.000
_cell.length_b   1.000
_cell.length_c   1.000
_cell.angle_alpha   90.00
_cell.angle_beta   90.00
_cell.angle_gamma   90.00
#
_symmetry.space_group_name_H-M   'P 1'
#
loop_
_entity.id
_entity.type
_entity.pdbx_description
1 polymer ?
#
loop_
_entity_poly.entity_id
_entity_poly.type
_entity_poly.pdbx_seq_one_letter_code
_entity_poly.pdbx_strand_id
1 'polypeptide(L)'
;MEDHIRALLQRFQYSEQFKETAAFRIVFGGESPSQVMADLDIHNSYTLRNWVSLYQRKVQTGLFVNPAMTRTQKRDVQALKQRNGELEEALQQANLLILALHTMIAVAEQELQLPIRKKSGTKQS
;
A
#
# COMPACT_ATOMS: atom_id res chain seq x y z
N MET A 1 18.21 43.07 -22.76
CA MET A 1 18.88 42.33 -21.66
C MET A 1 17.90 41.42 -20.91
N GLU A 2 16.66 41.83 -20.68
CA GLU A 2 15.68 41.04 -19.94
C GLU A 2 15.26 39.73 -20.65
N ASP A 3 15.15 39.74 -21.98
CA ASP A 3 14.72 38.55 -22.74
C ASP A 3 15.75 37.41 -22.73
N HIS A 4 17.04 37.74 -22.71
CA HIS A 4 18.10 36.75 -22.61
C HIS A 4 18.13 36.09 -21.23
N ILE A 5 17.90 36.87 -20.16
CA ILE A 5 17.80 36.35 -18.79
C ILE A 5 16.57 35.44 -18.66
N ARG A 6 15.43 35.80 -19.25
CA ARG A 6 14.23 34.94 -19.28
C ARG A 6 14.46 33.62 -20.02
N ALA A 7 15.14 33.65 -21.17
CA ALA A 7 15.50 32.43 -21.91
C ALA A 7 16.47 31.52 -21.14
N LEU A 8 17.44 32.12 -20.44
CA LEU A 8 18.39 31.39 -19.58
C LEU A 8 17.72 30.83 -18.31
N LEU A 9 16.60 31.38 -17.84
CA LEU A 9 15.82 30.82 -16.74
C LEU A 9 14.89 29.71 -17.22
N GLN A 10 14.31 29.81 -18.41
CA GLN A 10 13.46 28.75 -18.99
C GLN A 10 14.22 27.44 -19.22
N ARG A 11 15.49 27.48 -19.63
CA ARG A 11 16.29 26.25 -19.85
C ARG A 11 16.56 25.44 -18.56
N PHE A 12 16.46 26.07 -17.39
CA PHE A 12 16.62 25.42 -16.09
C PHE A 12 15.27 25.15 -15.39
N GLN A 13 14.15 25.48 -16.03
CA GLN A 13 12.84 25.19 -15.50
C GLN A 13 12.44 23.77 -15.82
N TYR A 14 12.49 22.92 -14.80
CA TYR A 14 11.82 21.62 -14.83
C TYR A 14 10.31 21.83 -15.02
N SER A 15 9.68 20.99 -15.86
CA SER A 15 8.24 21.01 -16.02
C SER A 15 7.55 20.68 -14.70
N GLU A 16 6.38 21.26 -14.44
CA GLU A 16 5.62 20.98 -13.21
C GLU A 16 5.29 19.49 -13.09
N GLN A 17 4.95 18.83 -14.19
CA GLN A 17 4.72 17.38 -14.24
C GLN A 17 5.95 16.57 -13.81
N PHE A 18 7.15 16.99 -14.21
CA PHE A 18 8.39 16.33 -13.81
C PHE A 18 8.66 16.51 -12.32
N LYS A 19 8.49 17.72 -11.78
CA LYS A 19 8.64 17.99 -10.34
C LYS A 19 7.66 17.17 -9.51
N GLU A 20 6.41 17.10 -9.96
CA GLU A 20 5.36 16.33 -9.29
C GLU A 20 5.62 14.83 -9.35
N THR A 21 6.13 14.32 -10.48
CA THR A 21 6.52 12.90 -10.62
C THR A 21 7.68 12.54 -9.69
N ALA A 22 8.71 13.39 -9.61
CA ALA A 22 9.85 13.18 -8.72
C ALA A 22 9.43 13.22 -7.24
N ALA A 23 8.60 14.20 -6.86
CA ALA A 23 8.07 14.29 -5.50
C ALA A 23 7.14 13.11 -5.16
N PHE A 24 6.32 12.65 -6.10
CA PHE A 24 5.44 11.51 -5.93
C PHE A 24 6.22 10.21 -5.63
N ARG A 25 7.31 9.93 -6.37
CA ARG A 25 8.15 8.74 -6.14
C ARG A 25 8.74 8.69 -4.73
N ILE A 26 9.11 9.85 -4.18
CA ILE A 26 9.67 9.94 -2.84
C ILE A 26 8.58 9.82 -1.76
N VAL A 27 7.47 10.55 -1.92
CA VAL A 27 6.42 10.62 -0.90
C VAL A 27 5.57 9.35 -0.88
N PHE A 28 5.24 8.79 -2.04
CA PHE A 28 4.33 7.64 -2.17
C PHE A 28 5.03 6.36 -2.64
N GLY A 29 6.12 6.46 -3.40
CA GLY A 29 6.90 5.31 -3.85
C GLY A 29 7.91 4.79 -2.82
N GLY A 30 8.19 5.55 -1.75
CA GLY A 30 9.17 5.17 -0.72
C GLY A 30 10.61 5.14 -1.22
N GLU A 31 10.87 5.69 -2.42
CA GLU A 31 12.21 5.78 -3.01
C GLU A 31 13.05 6.81 -2.25
N SER A 32 14.34 6.50 -2.03
CA SER A 32 15.22 7.47 -1.38
C SER A 32 15.50 8.66 -2.31
N PRO A 33 15.65 9.90 -1.78
CA PRO A 33 15.95 11.06 -2.60
C PRO A 33 17.18 10.86 -3.49
N SER A 34 18.18 10.11 -3.01
CA SER A 34 19.40 9.81 -3.77
C SER A 34 19.16 8.88 -4.97
N GLN A 35 18.26 7.90 -4.84
CA GLN A 35 17.86 7.04 -5.96
C GLN A 35 17.11 7.83 -7.02
N VAL A 36 16.14 8.66 -6.60
CA VAL A 36 15.38 9.52 -7.52
C VAL A 36 16.28 10.53 -8.22
N MET A 37 17.29 11.07 -7.53
CA MET A 37 18.28 11.96 -8.14
C MET A 37 19.12 11.27 -9.22
N ALA A 38 19.57 10.04 -8.98
CA ALA A 38 20.32 9.27 -9.95
C ALA A 38 19.48 8.90 -11.17
N ASP A 39 18.23 8.47 -10.96
CA ASP A 39 17.31 8.04 -12.03
C ASP A 39 16.85 9.21 -12.91
N LEU A 40 16.67 10.39 -12.32
CA LEU A 40 16.15 11.58 -13.01
C LEU A 40 17.24 12.61 -13.35
N ASP A 41 18.50 12.28 -13.14
CA ASP A 41 19.67 13.14 -13.37
C ASP A 41 19.58 14.52 -12.68
N ILE A 42 19.01 14.53 -11.47
CA ILE A 42 18.85 15.75 -10.67
C ILE A 42 20.10 15.93 -9.82
N HIS A 43 20.89 16.94 -10.18
CA HIS A 43 22.18 17.20 -9.55
C HIS A 43 22.07 17.91 -8.18
N ASN A 44 20.92 18.51 -7.86
CA ASN A 44 20.74 19.29 -6.63
C ASN A 44 19.69 18.68 -5.68
N SER A 45 20.16 18.13 -4.56
CA SER A 45 19.32 17.54 -3.52
C SER A 45 18.41 18.56 -2.83
N TYR A 46 18.85 19.81 -2.68
CA TYR A 46 18.06 20.87 -2.06
C TYR A 46 16.83 21.22 -2.90
N THR A 47 17.00 21.28 -4.22
CA THR A 47 15.92 21.53 -5.17
C THR A 47 14.84 20.44 -5.07
N LEU A 48 15.26 19.18 -4.99
CA LEU A 48 14.34 18.04 -4.84
C LEU A 48 13.59 18.07 -3.51
N ARG A 49 14.27 18.37 -2.39
CA ARG A 49 13.62 18.52 -1.07
C ARG A 49 12.60 19.65 -1.05
N ASN A 50 12.90 20.76 -1.71
CA ASN A 50 11.95 21.87 -1.85
C ASN A 50 10.69 21.43 -2.64
N TRP A 51 10.86 20.69 -3.74
CA TRP A 51 9.71 20.15 -4.49
C TRP A 51 8.88 19.18 -3.66
N VAL A 52 9.52 18.29 -2.90
CA VAL A 52 8.83 17.37 -1.97
C VAL A 52 8.02 18.15 -0.93
N SER A 53 8.60 19.18 -0.31
CA SER A 53 7.91 20.00 0.68
C SER A 53 6.71 20.75 0.07
N LEU A 54 6.88 21.35 -1.10
CA LEU A 54 5.79 22.02 -1.82
C LEU A 54 4.69 21.03 -2.23
N TYR A 55 5.07 19.84 -2.67
CA TYR A 55 4.14 18.78 -3.05
C TYR A 55 3.37 18.24 -1.84
N GLN A 56 4.03 18.00 -0.70
CA GLN A 56 3.37 17.62 0.55
C GLN A 56 2.32 18.66 0.99
N ARG A 57 2.62 19.96 0.83
CA ARG A 57 1.65 21.03 1.09
C ARG A 57 0.46 20.98 0.13
N LYS A 58 0.71 20.74 -1.17
CA LYS A 58 -0.37 20.54 -2.16
C LYS A 58 -1.23 19.32 -1.82
N VAL A 59 -0.62 18.23 -1.37
CA VAL A 59 -1.30 16.99 -0.92
C VAL A 59 -2.21 17.28 0.27
N GLN A 60 -1.74 18.02 1.28
CA GLN A 60 -2.54 18.42 2.44
C GLN A 60 -3.74 19.31 2.07
N THR A 61 -3.63 20.09 0.99
CA THR A 61 -4.69 20.97 0.50
C THR A 61 -5.65 20.24 -0.46
N GLY A 62 -5.43 18.96 -0.74
CA GLY A 62 -6.26 18.14 -1.64
C GLY A 62 -6.13 18.45 -3.13
N LEU A 63 -5.19 19.32 -3.51
CA LEU A 63 -4.94 19.76 -4.89
C LEU A 63 -3.76 19.01 -5.52
N PHE A 64 -3.78 17.68 -5.46
CA PHE A 64 -2.76 16.87 -6.12
C PHE A 64 -3.38 15.89 -7.12
N VAL A 65 -2.77 15.80 -8.29
CA VAL A 65 -3.11 14.80 -9.30
C VAL A 65 -2.29 13.56 -9.00
N ASN A 66 -2.97 12.44 -8.72
CA ASN A 66 -2.30 11.16 -8.60
C ASN A 66 -1.86 10.72 -10.01
N PRO A 67 -0.55 10.49 -10.26
CA PRO A 67 -0.12 9.98 -11.55
C PRO A 67 -0.82 8.66 -11.87
N ALA A 68 -1.14 8.47 -13.15
CA ALA A 68 -1.77 7.24 -13.59
C ALA A 68 -0.85 6.04 -13.27
N MET A 69 -1.39 5.03 -12.57
CA MET A 69 -0.67 3.80 -12.26
C MET A 69 -0.04 3.18 -13.51
N THR A 70 1.21 2.73 -13.40
CA THR A 70 1.89 2.00 -14.48
C THR A 70 1.22 0.66 -14.71
N ARG A 71 1.41 0.09 -15.92
CA ARG A 71 0.78 -1.17 -16.33
C ARG A 71 1.18 -2.35 -15.43
N THR A 72 2.41 -2.33 -14.90
CA THR A 72 2.92 -3.31 -13.93
C THR A 72 2.16 -3.21 -12.62
N GLN A 73 2.06 -2.02 -12.03
CA GLN A 73 1.31 -1.77 -10.79
C GLN A 73 -0.16 -2.21 -10.91
N LYS A 74 -0.80 -1.96 -12.06
CA LYS A 74 -2.18 -2.42 -12.30
C LYS A 74 -2.31 -3.94 -12.29
N ARG A 75 -1.35 -4.66 -12.88
CA ARG A 75 -1.31 -6.13 -12.88
C ARG A 75 -1.09 -6.67 -11.47
N ASP A 76 -0.17 -6.05 -10.71
CA ASP A 76 0.14 -6.46 -9.35
C ASP A 76 -1.08 -6.28 -8.44
N VAL A 77 -1.79 -5.14 -8.56
CA VAL A 77 -3.05 -4.91 -7.82
C VAL A 77 -4.12 -5.95 -8.19
N GLN A 78 -4.21 -6.35 -9.46
CA GLN A 78 -5.15 -7.39 -9.87
C GLN A 78 -4.80 -8.75 -9.27
N ALA A 79 -3.52 -9.13 -9.30
CA ALA A 79 -3.04 -10.37 -8.70
C ALA A 79 -3.26 -10.38 -7.17
N LEU A 80 -3.00 -9.25 -6.50
CA LEU A 80 -3.26 -9.10 -5.06
C LEU A 80 -4.76 -9.24 -4.73
N LYS A 81 -5.65 -8.65 -5.54
CA LYS A 81 -7.09 -8.79 -5.36
C LYS A 81 -7.55 -10.24 -5.50
N GLN A 82 -7.03 -10.96 -6.49
CA GLN A 82 -7.35 -12.37 -6.68
C GLN A 82 -6.92 -13.20 -5.47
N ARG A 83 -5.67 -13.03 -5.02
CA ARG A 83 -5.15 -13.72 -3.83
C ARG A 83 -5.97 -13.43 -2.57
N ASN A 84 -6.41 -12.18 -2.39
CA ASN A 84 -7.26 -11.83 -1.25
C ASN A 84 -8.61 -12.55 -1.30
N GLY A 85 -9.23 -12.65 -2.49
CA GLY A 85 -10.46 -13.43 -2.65
C GLY A 85 -10.28 -14.90 -2.29
N GLU A 86 -9.21 -15.53 -2.80
CA GLU A 86 -8.88 -16.93 -2.48
C GLU A 86 -8.64 -17.15 -0.98
N LEU A 87 -7.98 -16.19 -0.31
CA LEU A 87 -7.75 -16.24 1.14
C LEU A 87 -9.04 -16.06 1.94
N GLU A 88 -9.93 -15.16 1.52
CA GLU A 88 -11.23 -14.94 2.15
C GLU A 88 -12.11 -16.20 2.06
N GLU A 89 -12.14 -16.85 0.89
CA GLU A 89 -12.86 -18.11 0.68
C GLU A 89 -12.30 -19.24 1.55
N ALA A 90 -10.97 -19.41 1.60
CA ALA A 90 -10.32 -20.42 2.44
C ALA A 90 -10.62 -20.19 3.92
N LEU A 91 -10.66 -18.94 4.37
CA LEU A 91 -11.00 -18.57 5.75
C LEU A 91 -12.47 -18.90 6.07
N GLN A 92 -13.39 -18.63 5.14
CA GLN A 92 -14.80 -19.00 5.29
C GLN A 92 -14.97 -20.52 5.41
N GLN A 93 -14.30 -21.30 4.54
CA GLN A 93 -14.35 -22.76 4.57
C GLN A 93 -13.80 -23.32 5.89
N ALA A 94 -12.67 -22.80 6.38
CA ALA A 94 -12.10 -23.20 7.65
C ALA A 94 -13.04 -22.91 8.83
N ASN A 95 -13.67 -21.73 8.84
CA ASN A 95 -14.65 -21.37 9.88
C ASN A 95 -15.88 -22.28 9.85
N LEU A 96 -16.37 -22.63 8.66
CA LEU A 96 -17.48 -23.57 8.51
C LEU A 96 -17.11 -24.96 9.01
N LEU A 97 -15.90 -25.45 8.69
CA LEU A 97 -15.40 -26.73 9.20
C LEU A 97 -15.28 -26.74 10.72
N ILE A 98 -14.72 -25.68 11.32
CA ILE A 98 -14.62 -25.52 12.78
C ILE A 98 -16.01 -25.57 13.43
N LEU A 99 -16.98 -24.85 12.85
CA LEU A 99 -18.36 -24.85 13.34
C LEU A 99 -18.96 -26.26 13.26
N ALA A 100 -18.84 -26.93 12.12
CA ALA A 100 -19.36 -28.28 11.92
C ALA A 100 -18.75 -29.26 12.93
N LEU A 101 -17.43 -29.22 13.14
CA LEU A 101 -16.74 -30.06 14.12
C LEU A 101 -17.23 -29.78 15.54
N HIS A 102 -17.36 -28.50 15.94
CA HIS A 102 -17.89 -28.14 17.24
C HIS A 102 -19.33 -28.64 17.44
N THR A 103 -20.19 -28.53 16.42
CA THR A 103 -21.56 -29.04 16.49
C THR A 103 -21.61 -30.56 16.58
N MET A 104 -20.76 -31.27 15.83
CA MET A 104 -20.68 -32.72 15.88
C MET A 104 -20.24 -33.21 17.26
N ILE A 105 -19.24 -32.54 17.86
CA ILE A 105 -18.81 -32.81 19.24
C ILE A 105 -19.99 -32.59 20.20
N ALA A 106 -20.71 -31.48 20.08
CA ALA A 106 -21.83 -31.18 20.97
C ALA A 106 -22.96 -32.24 20.89
N VAL A 107 -23.32 -32.66 19.67
CA VAL A 107 -24.30 -33.73 19.45
C VAL A 107 -23.80 -35.06 20.03
N ALA A 108 -22.53 -35.42 19.80
CA ALA A 108 -21.96 -36.65 20.33
C ALA A 108 -21.91 -36.66 21.88
N GLU A 109 -21.56 -35.54 22.52
CA GLU A 109 -21.61 -35.42 23.99
C GLU A 109 -23.04 -35.58 24.53
N GLN A 110 -24.04 -35.05 23.82
CA GLN A 110 -25.45 -35.15 24.21
C GLN A 110 -25.98 -36.58 24.08
N GLU A 111 -25.77 -37.22 22.92
CA GLU A 111 -26.34 -38.54 22.62
C GLU A 111 -25.61 -39.69 23.35
N LEU A 112 -24.28 -39.61 23.46
CA LEU A 112 -23.46 -40.67 24.04
C LEU A 112 -23.17 -40.46 25.54
N GLN A 113 -23.50 -39.28 26.09
CA GLN A 113 -23.20 -38.88 27.48
C GLN A 113 -21.70 -38.99 27.86
N LEU A 114 -20.81 -39.01 26.87
CA LEU A 114 -19.37 -39.05 27.07
C LEU A 114 -18.79 -37.63 27.03
N PRO A 115 -17.97 -37.20 28.01
CA PRO A 115 -17.30 -35.91 27.97
C PRO A 115 -16.12 -35.97 27.00
N ILE A 116 -16.32 -35.51 25.77
CA ILE A 116 -15.29 -35.51 24.71
C ILE A 116 -14.38 -34.27 24.87
N ARG A 117 -14.97 -33.12 25.21
CA ARG A 117 -14.25 -31.86 25.41
C ARG A 117 -13.94 -31.62 26.89
N LYS A 118 -12.74 -31.09 27.17
CA LYS A 118 -12.45 -30.49 28.48
C LYS A 118 -13.31 -29.23 28.68
N LYS A 119 -14.09 -29.21 29.75
CA LYS A 119 -14.91 -28.05 30.15
C LYS A 119 -14.06 -27.12 31.04
N SER A 120 -14.38 -25.83 31.07
CA SER A 120 -13.66 -24.89 31.93
C SER A 120 -13.89 -25.27 33.40
N GLY A 121 -12.82 -25.43 34.17
CA GLY A 121 -12.90 -25.69 35.62
C GLY A 121 -12.81 -27.16 36.05
N THR A 122 -12.64 -28.13 35.15
CA THR A 122 -12.32 -29.51 35.55
C THR A 122 -10.92 -29.56 36.16
N LYS A 123 -10.80 -30.08 37.40
CA LYS A 123 -9.49 -30.31 38.03
C LYS A 123 -8.59 -31.13 37.11
N GLN A 124 -7.39 -30.63 36.88
CA GLN A 124 -6.36 -31.33 36.11
C GLN A 124 -5.76 -32.40 37.02
N SER A 125 -6.02 -33.67 36.72
CA SER A 125 -5.37 -34.82 37.36
C SER A 125 -3.96 -35.02 36.80
#